data_AF-A0A0Q9KKM9-F1
#
_entry.id   AF-A0A0Q9KKM9-F1
#
_cell.length_a   1.000
_cell.length_b   1.000
_cell.length_c   1.000
_cell.angle_alpha   90.00
_cell.angle_beta   90.00
_cell.angle_gamma   90.00
#
_symmetry.space_group_name_H-M   'P 1'
#
loop_
_entity.id
_entity.type
_entity.pdbx_description
1 polymer ?
#
loop_
_entity_poly.entity_id
_entity_poly.type
_entity_poly.pdbx_seq_one_letter_code
_entity_poly.pdbx_strand_id
1 'polypeptide(L)'
;MQRKRFTWWISTALVIMLLALTGCQAVQGLDLGQAIQNSASIQSAESKGSLQMDIITGNTDGLTADEKRLIDVLHHVNLELKSVKMQDKQHISVDGALTLYSKGSIPFQLNLNGTKLTIQIEGAKKPLIFDLMAAQAGSSSTALSSDMQQKLLKKAEELLPALLKFFLTNAPNPEHFSVSSVSEPVNSETLSMQKAQIEIKGNELVGLLKAFLTNILADEKGMKELLGQLYDALVPIIKEEMKASPSKSGLSSELPDLMMAYLDNKTLAVEFVYTTIQQFLKKALDEWDKNMQETLSSVSDSQVKAFLSDKTVLKTGFFIDTDKQIRKVNAELTLPITEVSAGVSSLKFTYTSEIWNINKPVTASVIDTSGGVFNLSGISTNNDSFLKYFNKESTFYSFLRDDLKIAKKDIHLLMSQGSDDNYEFDSSHPFINEDQVSMVPVRFISERLGAQVKWNADSKQITVRDELSDKTIILTLNSKTASVNGSPVQLDSTPILKHGSTFVPLRFIAEQLGCKVDFDTKTSSVTITRE
;
A
#
# COMPACT_ATOMS: atom_id res chain seq x y z
N MET A 1 20.88 -5.53 -10.96
CA MET A 1 19.50 -5.01 -10.81
C MET A 1 18.42 -6.00 -11.27
N GLN A 2 18.60 -6.79 -12.34
CA GLN A 2 17.58 -7.77 -12.80
C GLN A 2 17.28 -8.90 -11.79
N ARG A 3 18.28 -9.41 -11.05
CA ARG A 3 18.07 -10.46 -10.03
C ARG A 3 17.21 -10.04 -8.84
N LYS A 4 17.36 -8.80 -8.33
CA LYS A 4 16.52 -8.25 -7.25
C LYS A 4 15.07 -8.01 -7.69
N ARG A 5 14.84 -7.71 -8.97
CA ARG A 5 13.49 -7.60 -9.53
C ARG A 5 12.83 -8.98 -9.62
N PHE A 6 13.57 -10.01 -10.05
CA PHE A 6 13.06 -11.37 -10.19
C PHE A 6 12.61 -12.00 -8.86
N THR A 7 13.37 -11.81 -7.78
CA THR A 7 12.97 -12.29 -6.43
C THR A 7 11.72 -11.58 -5.89
N TRP A 8 11.51 -10.30 -6.23
CA TRP A 8 10.32 -9.53 -5.87
C TRP A 8 9.06 -9.96 -6.65
N TRP A 9 9.22 -10.32 -7.93
CA TRP A 9 8.14 -10.91 -8.72
C TRP A 9 7.74 -12.30 -8.21
N ILE A 10 8.72 -13.13 -7.82
CA ILE A 10 8.46 -14.46 -7.25
C ILE A 10 7.73 -14.36 -5.91
N SER A 11 8.14 -13.47 -4.99
CA SER A 11 7.45 -13.31 -3.71
C SER A 11 6.02 -12.78 -3.87
N THR A 12 5.80 -11.82 -4.78
CA THR A 12 4.46 -11.27 -5.05
C THR A 12 3.57 -12.31 -5.74
N ALA A 13 4.10 -13.06 -6.70
CA ALA A 13 3.37 -14.14 -7.36
C ALA A 13 3.02 -15.28 -6.39
N LEU A 14 3.91 -15.63 -5.46
CA LEU A 14 3.67 -16.67 -4.44
C LEU A 14 2.60 -16.27 -3.41
N VAL A 15 2.51 -14.98 -3.04
CA VAL A 15 1.44 -14.48 -2.16
C VAL A 15 0.08 -14.45 -2.87
N ILE A 16 0.04 -14.03 -4.13
CA ILE A 16 -1.18 -14.10 -4.96
C ILE A 16 -1.59 -15.57 -5.16
N MET A 17 -0.62 -16.45 -5.30
CA MET A 17 -0.83 -17.88 -5.47
C MET A 17 -1.34 -18.57 -4.21
N LEU A 18 -0.85 -18.21 -3.01
CA LEU A 18 -1.43 -18.65 -1.74
C LEU A 18 -2.94 -18.39 -1.66
N LEU A 19 -3.42 -17.33 -2.33
CA LEU A 19 -4.85 -16.97 -2.38
C LEU A 19 -5.61 -17.61 -3.56
N ALA A 20 -4.91 -18.11 -4.59
CA ALA A 20 -5.50 -18.55 -5.86
C ALA A 20 -5.43 -20.07 -6.12
N LEU A 21 -4.69 -20.83 -5.32
CA LEU A 21 -4.46 -22.28 -5.52
C LEU A 21 -5.53 -23.18 -4.87
N THR A 22 -6.79 -23.02 -5.23
CA THR A 22 -7.80 -24.02 -4.89
C THR A 22 -8.53 -24.46 -6.15
N GLY A 23 -8.21 -25.67 -6.63
CA GLY A 23 -8.75 -26.24 -7.86
C GLY A 23 -10.26 -26.40 -7.90
N CYS A 24 -10.82 -26.35 -9.11
CA CYS A 24 -12.19 -26.69 -9.46
C CYS A 24 -12.53 -28.18 -9.38
N GLN A 25 -11.57 -29.07 -9.11
CA GLN A 25 -11.90 -30.50 -9.01
C GLN A 25 -12.83 -30.69 -7.81
N ALA A 26 -14.05 -31.16 -8.05
CA ALA A 26 -15.03 -31.39 -7.00
C ALA A 26 -14.49 -32.43 -6.02
N VAL A 27 -13.90 -31.98 -4.91
CA VAL A 27 -13.40 -32.86 -3.88
C VAL A 27 -14.58 -33.20 -2.98
N GLN A 28 -14.91 -34.48 -2.90
CA GLN A 28 -16.02 -34.99 -2.06
C GLN A 28 -17.38 -34.32 -2.37
N GLY A 29 -17.62 -33.97 -3.65
CA GLY A 29 -18.89 -33.42 -4.12
C GLY A 29 -19.09 -31.91 -3.92
N LEU A 30 -18.10 -31.22 -3.34
CA LEU A 30 -18.11 -29.76 -3.20
C LEU A 30 -17.38 -29.10 -4.37
N ASP A 31 -18.04 -28.16 -5.05
CA ASP A 31 -17.46 -27.36 -6.13
C ASP A 31 -17.06 -25.98 -5.61
N LEU A 32 -15.85 -25.91 -5.02
CA LEU A 32 -15.30 -24.67 -4.46
C LEU A 32 -15.06 -23.61 -5.54
N GLY A 33 -14.66 -24.01 -6.74
CA GLY A 33 -14.43 -23.09 -7.84
C GLY A 33 -15.70 -22.37 -8.28
N GLN A 34 -16.83 -23.08 -8.38
CA GLN A 34 -18.14 -22.46 -8.62
C GLN A 34 -18.53 -21.53 -7.46
N ALA A 35 -18.24 -21.89 -6.22
CA ALA A 35 -18.53 -21.03 -5.07
C ALA A 35 -17.73 -19.71 -5.09
N ILE A 36 -16.46 -19.75 -5.50
CA ILE A 36 -15.63 -18.55 -5.70
C ILE A 36 -16.17 -17.69 -6.85
N GLN A 37 -16.58 -18.31 -7.96
CA GLN A 37 -17.20 -17.59 -9.09
C GLN A 37 -18.51 -16.92 -8.67
N ASN A 38 -19.35 -17.61 -7.91
CA ASN A 38 -20.58 -17.06 -7.35
C ASN A 38 -20.31 -15.84 -6.48
N SER A 39 -19.31 -15.92 -5.58
CA SER A 39 -18.89 -14.80 -4.74
C SER A 39 -18.40 -13.60 -5.55
N ALA A 40 -17.66 -13.81 -6.64
CA ALA A 40 -17.22 -12.73 -7.53
C ALA A 40 -18.35 -12.07 -8.33
N SER A 41 -19.50 -12.75 -8.45
CA SER A 41 -20.68 -12.27 -9.17
C SER A 41 -21.66 -11.45 -8.31
N ILE A 42 -21.43 -11.40 -6.98
CA ILE A 42 -22.30 -10.69 -6.04
C ILE A 42 -22.37 -9.20 -6.40
N GLN A 43 -23.59 -8.69 -6.54
CA GLN A 43 -23.85 -7.28 -6.83
C GLN A 43 -24.15 -6.47 -5.58
N SER A 44 -24.87 -7.06 -4.62
CA SER A 44 -25.19 -6.42 -3.35
C SER A 44 -25.09 -7.43 -2.20
N ALA A 45 -24.72 -6.98 -1.01
CA ALA A 45 -24.69 -7.81 0.19
C ALA A 45 -24.49 -7.00 1.46
N GLU A 46 -24.77 -7.62 2.59
CA GLU A 46 -24.29 -7.19 3.89
C GLU A 46 -23.24 -8.17 4.40
N SER A 47 -22.21 -7.65 5.05
CA SER A 47 -21.19 -8.49 5.66
C SER A 47 -20.64 -7.88 6.94
N LYS A 48 -19.94 -8.71 7.71
CA LYS A 48 -19.08 -8.30 8.82
C LYS A 48 -17.82 -9.16 8.79
N GLY A 49 -16.77 -8.72 9.46
CA GLY A 49 -15.55 -9.49 9.53
C GLY A 49 -14.49 -8.84 10.39
N SER A 50 -13.34 -9.49 10.47
CA SER A 50 -12.17 -8.96 11.15
C SER A 50 -10.89 -9.37 10.45
N LEU A 51 -9.87 -8.53 10.56
CA LEU A 51 -8.49 -8.85 10.22
C LEU A 51 -7.62 -8.53 11.44
N GLN A 52 -7.07 -9.57 12.05
CA GLN A 52 -6.17 -9.47 13.18
C GLN A 52 -4.74 -9.76 12.75
N MET A 53 -3.79 -8.99 13.27
CA MET A 53 -2.36 -9.23 13.16
C MET A 53 -1.76 -9.41 14.56
N ASP A 54 -1.10 -10.53 14.77
CA ASP A 54 -0.37 -10.86 15.97
C ASP A 54 1.12 -10.94 15.67
N ILE A 55 1.92 -10.32 16.54
CA ILE A 55 3.37 -10.43 16.54
C ILE A 55 3.75 -11.57 17.50
N ILE A 56 4.39 -12.61 17.00
CA ILE A 56 4.91 -13.70 17.83
C ILE A 56 6.38 -13.41 18.12
N THR A 57 6.67 -13.07 19.37
CA THR A 57 8.02 -12.66 19.80
C THR A 57 8.99 -13.84 19.88
N GLY A 58 10.24 -13.60 19.49
CA GLY A 58 11.39 -14.50 19.70
C GLY A 58 12.22 -14.07 20.92
N ASN A 59 13.55 -14.06 20.78
CA ASN A 59 14.43 -13.48 21.80
C ASN A 59 14.34 -11.95 21.77
N THR A 60 13.95 -11.33 22.89
CA THR A 60 13.76 -9.88 23.02
C THR A 60 14.83 -9.18 23.88
N ASP A 61 15.85 -9.90 24.35
CA ASP A 61 16.83 -9.37 25.32
C ASP A 61 17.68 -8.21 24.76
N GLY A 62 17.90 -8.20 23.44
CA GLY A 62 18.67 -7.17 22.74
C GLY A 62 17.89 -5.94 22.28
N LEU A 63 16.57 -5.89 22.48
CA LEU A 63 15.74 -4.79 21.99
C LEU A 63 15.88 -3.53 22.85
N THR A 64 15.95 -2.39 22.17
CA THR A 64 15.83 -1.07 22.79
C THR A 64 14.45 -0.87 23.41
N ALA A 65 14.32 0.11 24.30
CA ALA A 65 13.03 0.46 24.91
C ALA A 65 11.99 0.89 23.86
N ASP A 66 12.42 1.61 22.82
CA ASP A 66 11.54 2.05 21.73
C ASP A 66 11.03 0.86 20.89
N GLU A 67 11.88 -0.13 20.62
CA GLU A 67 11.50 -1.36 19.90
C GLU A 67 10.53 -2.22 20.72
N LYS A 68 10.79 -2.43 22.01
CA LYS A 68 9.88 -3.18 22.91
C LYS A 68 8.49 -2.53 22.96
N ARG A 69 8.46 -1.21 23.10
CA ARG A 69 7.20 -0.43 23.10
C ARG A 69 6.45 -0.57 21.78
N LEU A 70 7.15 -0.54 20.63
CA LEU A 70 6.51 -0.72 19.33
C LEU A 70 5.88 -2.11 19.21
N ILE A 71 6.58 -3.16 19.66
CA ILE A 71 6.04 -4.52 19.70
C ILE A 71 4.79 -4.56 20.59
N ASP A 72 4.83 -3.98 21.79
CA ASP A 72 3.67 -3.95 22.69
C ASP A 72 2.45 -3.24 22.10
N VAL A 73 2.66 -2.16 21.33
CA VAL A 73 1.56 -1.43 20.65
C VAL A 73 1.01 -2.19 19.44
N LEU A 74 1.89 -2.83 18.67
CA LEU A 74 1.53 -3.54 17.43
C LEU A 74 1.19 -5.02 17.65
N HIS A 75 1.27 -5.50 18.89
CA HIS A 75 0.77 -6.79 19.29
C HIS A 75 -0.78 -6.77 19.35
N HIS A 76 -1.41 -7.79 18.76
CA HIS A 76 -2.89 -7.92 18.71
C HIS A 76 -3.60 -6.72 18.08
N VAL A 77 -3.14 -6.29 16.90
CA VAL A 77 -3.85 -5.26 16.12
C VAL A 77 -5.06 -5.91 15.44
N ASN A 78 -6.26 -5.45 15.73
CA ASN A 78 -7.49 -6.00 15.15
C ASN A 78 -8.28 -4.91 14.41
N LEU A 79 -8.42 -5.07 13.10
CA LEU A 79 -9.32 -4.29 12.27
C LEU A 79 -10.67 -5.01 12.19
N GLU A 80 -11.67 -4.47 12.88
CA GLU A 80 -13.03 -5.01 12.88
C GLU A 80 -13.91 -4.24 11.90
N LEU A 81 -14.59 -4.97 11.02
CA LEU A 81 -15.63 -4.45 10.13
C LEU A 81 -16.98 -4.92 10.69
N LYS A 82 -17.60 -4.10 11.55
CA LYS A 82 -18.82 -4.45 12.28
C LYS A 82 -20.02 -4.55 11.37
N SER A 83 -20.10 -3.66 10.39
CA SER A 83 -21.11 -3.69 9.34
C SER A 83 -20.51 -3.18 8.05
N VAL A 84 -20.64 -3.98 6.99
CA VAL A 84 -20.34 -3.61 5.62
C VAL A 84 -21.63 -3.74 4.84
N LYS A 85 -22.00 -2.69 4.10
CA LYS A 85 -23.16 -2.67 3.22
C LYS A 85 -22.68 -2.35 1.83
N MET A 86 -22.74 -3.32 0.94
CA MET A 86 -22.51 -3.16 -0.48
C MET A 86 -23.87 -3.06 -1.15
N GLN A 87 -24.25 -1.84 -1.54
CA GLN A 87 -25.45 -1.61 -2.34
C GLN A 87 -25.19 -2.01 -3.79
N ASP A 88 -24.01 -1.65 -4.30
CA ASP A 88 -23.43 -2.09 -5.56
C ASP A 88 -21.90 -1.94 -5.51
N LYS A 89 -21.19 -2.28 -6.59
CA LYS A 89 -19.72 -2.21 -6.67
C LYS A 89 -19.14 -0.80 -6.45
N GLN A 90 -19.96 0.24 -6.60
CA GLN A 90 -19.57 1.65 -6.50
C GLN A 90 -20.14 2.35 -5.28
N HIS A 91 -21.05 1.71 -4.55
CA HIS A 91 -21.71 2.24 -3.36
C HIS A 91 -21.56 1.27 -2.19
N ILE A 92 -20.56 1.54 -1.35
CA ILE A 92 -20.19 0.69 -0.21
C ILE A 92 -20.09 1.54 1.04
N SER A 93 -20.66 1.10 2.16
CA SER A 93 -20.43 1.71 3.46
C SER A 93 -19.89 0.70 4.46
N VAL A 94 -19.00 1.14 5.32
CA VAL A 94 -18.37 0.33 6.36
C VAL A 94 -18.42 1.09 7.68
N ASP A 95 -18.94 0.43 8.71
CA ASP A 95 -18.80 0.83 10.11
C ASP A 95 -17.85 -0.16 10.78
N GLY A 96 -16.77 0.35 11.36
CA GLY A 96 -15.69 -0.50 11.89
C GLY A 96 -14.94 0.14 13.05
N ALA A 97 -13.94 -0.59 13.53
CA ALA A 97 -13.00 -0.07 14.52
C ALA A 97 -11.63 -0.71 14.38
N LEU A 98 -10.58 0.09 14.57
CA LEU A 98 -9.23 -0.40 14.74
C LEU A 98 -8.97 -0.54 16.24
N THR A 99 -8.78 -1.77 16.71
CA THR A 99 -8.46 -2.05 18.11
C THR A 99 -6.97 -2.33 18.24
N LEU A 100 -6.34 -1.59 19.14
CA LEU A 100 -4.93 -1.71 19.50
C LEU A 100 -4.87 -2.12 20.97
N TYR A 101 -4.14 -3.19 21.28
CA TYR A 101 -4.15 -3.80 22.62
C TYR A 101 -3.92 -2.78 23.76
N SER A 102 -2.97 -1.86 23.58
CA SER A 102 -2.60 -0.87 24.60
C SER A 102 -3.35 0.47 24.52
N LYS A 103 -4.17 0.71 23.49
CA LYS A 103 -4.83 2.01 23.25
C LYS A 103 -6.36 1.93 23.17
N GLY A 104 -6.93 0.72 23.16
CA GLY A 104 -8.37 0.51 23.03
C GLY A 104 -8.83 0.58 21.57
N SER A 105 -10.08 0.99 21.36
CA SER A 105 -10.75 0.91 20.06
C SER A 105 -10.90 2.30 19.44
N ILE A 106 -10.47 2.43 18.19
CA ILE A 106 -10.53 3.64 17.37
C ILE A 106 -11.63 3.41 16.31
N PRO A 107 -12.86 3.90 16.55
CA PRO A 107 -13.96 3.70 15.60
C PRO A 107 -13.74 4.51 14.31
N PHE A 108 -14.22 3.95 13.20
CA PHE A 108 -14.25 4.64 11.92
C PHE A 108 -15.50 4.26 11.12
N GLN A 109 -15.85 5.16 10.20
CA GLN A 109 -16.82 4.95 9.15
C GLN A 109 -16.15 5.23 7.81
N LEU A 110 -16.51 4.45 6.80
CA LEU A 110 -16.04 4.62 5.43
C LEU A 110 -17.24 4.54 4.49
N ASN A 111 -17.29 5.40 3.49
CA ASN A 111 -18.23 5.31 2.38
C ASN A 111 -17.46 5.46 1.05
N LEU A 112 -17.69 4.53 0.12
CA LEU A 112 -17.37 4.67 -1.29
C LEU A 112 -18.63 5.08 -2.05
N ASN A 113 -18.56 6.16 -2.81
CA ASN A 113 -19.59 6.60 -3.74
C ASN A 113 -18.94 6.96 -5.08
N GLY A 114 -19.11 6.08 -6.07
CA GLY A 114 -18.38 6.14 -7.34
C GLY A 114 -16.88 5.94 -7.10
N THR A 115 -16.09 6.99 -7.31
CA THR A 115 -14.63 6.99 -7.10
C THR A 115 -14.20 7.69 -5.81
N LYS A 116 -15.15 8.29 -5.09
CA LYS A 116 -14.88 9.07 -3.88
C LYS A 116 -14.95 8.18 -2.65
N LEU A 117 -13.82 8.01 -2.01
CA LEU A 117 -13.70 7.38 -0.71
C LEU A 117 -13.77 8.46 0.38
N THR A 118 -14.79 8.39 1.22
CA THR A 118 -14.95 9.26 2.40
C THR A 118 -14.68 8.45 3.65
N ILE A 119 -13.85 8.97 4.55
CA ILE A 119 -13.47 8.32 5.81
C ILE A 119 -13.73 9.29 6.95
N GLN A 120 -14.53 8.88 7.92
CA GLN A 120 -14.66 9.55 9.21
C GLN A 120 -14.04 8.64 10.27
N ILE A 121 -12.94 9.06 10.87
CA ILE A 121 -12.26 8.32 11.93
C ILE A 121 -12.31 9.13 13.23
N GLU A 122 -12.27 8.44 14.37
CA GLU A 122 -12.14 9.07 15.69
C GLU A 122 -11.05 10.14 15.68
N GLY A 123 -11.36 11.29 16.29
CA GLY A 123 -10.45 12.43 16.33
C GLY A 123 -10.41 13.31 15.09
N ALA A 124 -10.85 12.86 13.91
CA ALA A 124 -10.83 13.69 12.71
C ALA A 124 -11.78 14.89 12.86
N LYS A 125 -11.28 16.10 12.62
CA LYS A 125 -12.04 17.35 12.75
C LYS A 125 -13.13 17.50 11.69
N LYS A 126 -12.96 16.83 10.54
CA LYS A 126 -13.89 16.75 9.41
C LYS A 126 -13.69 15.42 8.68
N PRO A 127 -14.67 14.93 7.90
CA PRO A 127 -14.48 13.77 7.04
C PRO A 127 -13.33 13.99 6.07
N LEU A 128 -12.54 12.93 5.88
CA LEU A 128 -11.43 12.88 4.94
C LEU A 128 -11.96 12.34 3.62
N ILE A 129 -11.68 13.01 2.50
CA ILE A 129 -12.07 12.56 1.17
C ILE A 129 -10.84 12.28 0.31
N PHE A 130 -10.90 11.17 -0.41
CA PHE A 130 -9.90 10.76 -1.38
C PHE A 130 -10.60 10.32 -2.67
N ASP A 131 -10.19 10.92 -3.80
CA ASP A 131 -10.62 10.44 -5.11
C ASP A 131 -9.62 9.42 -5.63
N LEU A 132 -10.06 8.16 -5.72
CA LEU A 132 -9.26 7.01 -6.14
C LEU A 132 -8.68 7.19 -7.56
N MET A 133 -9.33 7.98 -8.42
CA MET A 133 -8.87 8.22 -9.79
C MET A 133 -7.94 9.43 -9.89
N ALA A 134 -8.17 10.48 -9.09
CA ALA A 134 -7.33 11.67 -9.10
C ALA A 134 -5.89 11.39 -8.63
N ALA A 135 -5.72 10.44 -7.70
CA ALA A 135 -4.42 10.04 -7.19
C ALA A 135 -3.47 9.45 -8.25
N GLN A 136 -4.01 8.87 -9.34
CA GLN A 136 -3.20 8.33 -10.43
C GLN A 136 -2.72 9.41 -11.42
N ALA A 137 -3.49 10.50 -11.56
CA ALA A 137 -3.18 11.61 -12.46
C ALA A 137 -1.97 12.45 -12.01
N GLY A 138 -1.63 12.42 -10.71
CA GLY A 138 -0.46 13.11 -10.15
C GLY A 138 0.88 12.39 -10.38
N SER A 139 0.86 11.14 -10.88
CA SER A 139 2.07 10.49 -11.37
C SER A 139 2.33 10.99 -12.79
N SER A 140 3.45 11.67 -13.00
CA SER A 140 3.89 12.25 -14.27
C SER A 140 4.20 11.22 -15.37
N SER A 141 3.67 10.00 -15.26
CA SER A 141 4.00 8.83 -16.07
C SER A 141 2.78 8.06 -16.57
N THR A 142 1.55 8.58 -16.46
CA THR A 142 0.41 7.88 -17.07
C THR A 142 0.46 8.04 -18.59
N ALA A 143 1.04 7.05 -19.26
CA ALA A 143 1.09 6.93 -20.71
C ALA A 143 -0.32 6.81 -21.36
N LEU A 144 -1.37 6.66 -20.55
CA LEU A 144 -2.75 6.42 -20.98
C LEU A 144 -3.66 7.57 -20.55
N SER A 145 -4.56 8.00 -21.43
CA SER A 145 -5.59 9.01 -21.14
C SER A 145 -6.57 8.53 -20.07
N SER A 146 -7.21 9.47 -19.35
CA SER A 146 -8.23 9.14 -18.33
C SER A 146 -9.43 8.38 -18.90
N ASP A 147 -9.85 8.69 -20.14
CA ASP A 147 -10.89 7.95 -20.87
C ASP A 147 -10.48 6.48 -21.10
N MET A 148 -9.24 6.25 -21.52
CA MET A 148 -8.74 4.90 -21.71
C MET A 148 -8.64 4.12 -20.39
N GLN A 149 -8.17 4.76 -19.33
CA GLN A 149 -8.13 4.14 -18.00
C GLN A 149 -9.52 3.65 -17.58
N GLN A 150 -10.57 4.46 -17.81
CA GLN A 150 -11.95 4.07 -17.51
C GLN A 150 -12.43 2.92 -18.40
N LYS A 151 -12.15 2.95 -19.72
CA LYS A 151 -12.48 1.86 -20.64
C LYS A 151 -11.82 0.54 -20.22
N LEU A 152 -10.54 0.59 -19.83
CA LEU A 152 -9.79 -0.58 -19.36
C LEU A 152 -10.34 -1.12 -18.04
N LEU A 153 -10.68 -0.25 -17.08
CA LEU A 153 -11.30 -0.66 -15.83
C LEU A 153 -12.63 -1.39 -16.07
N LYS A 154 -13.48 -0.86 -16.95
CA LYS A 154 -14.75 -1.50 -17.32
C LYS A 154 -14.52 -2.87 -17.97
N LYS A 155 -13.54 -2.99 -18.87
CA LYS A 155 -13.17 -4.27 -19.48
C LYS A 155 -12.56 -5.26 -18.50
N ALA A 156 -11.81 -4.78 -17.50
CA ALA A 156 -11.27 -5.65 -16.45
C ALA A 156 -12.39 -6.32 -15.66
N GLU A 157 -13.48 -5.61 -15.35
CA GLU A 157 -14.67 -6.21 -14.71
C GLU A 157 -15.35 -7.28 -15.59
N GLU A 158 -15.43 -7.06 -16.90
CA GLU A 158 -16.00 -8.03 -17.86
C GLU A 158 -15.13 -9.29 -17.99
N LEU A 159 -13.81 -9.14 -17.90
CA LEU A 159 -12.84 -10.22 -18.05
C LEU A 159 -12.61 -11.04 -16.77
N LEU A 160 -12.88 -10.45 -15.60
CA LEU A 160 -12.61 -11.08 -14.31
C LEU A 160 -13.24 -12.48 -14.16
N PRO A 161 -14.52 -12.72 -14.53
CA PRO A 161 -15.11 -14.06 -14.43
C PRO A 161 -14.39 -15.10 -15.29
N ALA A 162 -13.96 -14.71 -16.49
CA ALA A 162 -13.24 -15.59 -17.40
C ALA A 162 -11.84 -15.94 -16.92
N LEU A 163 -11.13 -14.94 -16.41
CA LEU A 163 -9.83 -15.12 -15.76
C LEU A 163 -10.00 -16.07 -14.57
N LEU A 164 -10.90 -15.76 -13.63
CA LEU A 164 -11.15 -16.60 -12.46
C LEU A 164 -11.50 -18.04 -12.85
N LYS A 165 -12.40 -18.23 -13.82
CA LYS A 165 -12.74 -19.56 -14.33
C LYS A 165 -11.51 -20.29 -14.85
N PHE A 166 -10.68 -19.66 -15.68
CA PHE A 166 -9.49 -20.27 -16.24
C PHE A 166 -8.46 -20.64 -15.16
N PHE A 167 -8.17 -19.72 -14.22
CA PHE A 167 -7.24 -19.96 -13.12
C PHE A 167 -7.73 -21.08 -12.19
N LEU A 168 -9.00 -21.07 -11.78
CA LEU A 168 -9.57 -22.09 -10.90
C LEU A 168 -9.66 -23.47 -11.57
N THR A 169 -9.93 -23.51 -12.88
CA THR A 169 -9.94 -24.77 -13.66
C THR A 169 -8.57 -25.45 -13.64
N ASN A 170 -7.50 -24.64 -13.69
CA ASN A 170 -6.13 -25.13 -13.76
C ASN A 170 -5.44 -25.22 -12.39
N ALA A 171 -6.04 -24.68 -11.33
CA ALA A 171 -5.49 -24.73 -9.98
C ALA A 171 -5.39 -26.19 -9.47
N PRO A 172 -4.22 -26.61 -8.95
CA PRO A 172 -4.08 -27.92 -8.32
C PRO A 172 -4.79 -27.96 -6.96
N ASN A 173 -5.05 -29.18 -6.48
CA ASN A 173 -5.48 -29.38 -5.10
C ASN A 173 -4.27 -29.45 -4.16
N PRO A 174 -4.29 -28.77 -3.01
CA PRO A 174 -3.24 -28.89 -2.00
C PRO A 174 -3.28 -30.24 -1.29
N GLU A 175 -2.19 -30.61 -0.61
CA GLU A 175 -2.08 -31.92 0.05
C GLU A 175 -3.10 -32.08 1.18
N HIS A 176 -3.38 -30.99 1.90
CA HIS A 176 -4.28 -30.99 3.05
C HIS A 176 -5.60 -30.31 2.72
N PHE A 177 -6.51 -31.06 2.09
CA PHE A 177 -7.87 -30.62 1.76
C PHE A 177 -8.90 -31.59 2.35
N SER A 178 -9.93 -31.07 3.03
CA SER A 178 -11.05 -31.88 3.51
C SER A 178 -12.38 -31.13 3.44
N VAL A 179 -13.47 -31.88 3.23
CA VAL A 179 -14.83 -31.35 3.31
C VAL A 179 -15.57 -31.98 4.47
N SER A 180 -16.32 -31.17 5.21
CA SER A 180 -17.21 -31.62 6.27
C SER A 180 -18.55 -30.90 6.16
N SER A 181 -19.64 -31.54 6.59
CA SER A 181 -20.94 -30.84 6.71
C SER A 181 -21.02 -30.21 8.09
N VAL A 182 -21.47 -28.96 8.15
CA VAL A 182 -21.59 -28.18 9.39
C VAL A 182 -22.91 -27.43 9.42
N SER A 183 -23.32 -27.04 10.62
CA SER A 183 -24.44 -26.13 10.84
C SER A 183 -23.94 -25.01 11.75
N GLU A 184 -23.73 -23.83 11.17
CA GLU A 184 -23.17 -22.68 11.88
C GLU A 184 -24.03 -21.43 11.65
N PRO A 185 -24.07 -20.50 12.61
CA PRO A 185 -24.72 -19.22 12.41
C PRO A 185 -23.94 -18.38 11.39
N VAL A 186 -24.69 -17.71 10.51
CA VAL A 186 -24.24 -16.62 9.65
C VAL A 186 -25.15 -15.44 9.96
N ASN A 187 -24.58 -14.39 10.56
CA ASN A 187 -25.35 -13.34 11.21
C ASN A 187 -26.35 -13.91 12.25
N SER A 188 -27.66 -13.81 12.00
CA SER A 188 -28.72 -14.25 12.91
C SER A 188 -29.40 -15.55 12.45
N GLU A 189 -28.97 -16.14 11.34
CA GLU A 189 -29.55 -17.34 10.75
C GLU A 189 -28.58 -18.51 10.83
N THR A 190 -29.05 -19.69 11.25
CA THR A 190 -28.25 -20.91 11.23
C THR A 190 -28.41 -21.62 9.89
N LEU A 191 -27.30 -21.86 9.19
CA LEU A 191 -27.30 -22.46 7.86
C LEU A 191 -26.62 -23.82 7.88
N SER A 192 -27.21 -24.79 7.18
CA SER A 192 -26.52 -26.03 6.84
C SER A 192 -25.58 -25.77 5.66
N MET A 193 -24.30 -26.05 5.85
CA MET A 193 -23.24 -25.70 4.91
C MET A 193 -22.22 -26.83 4.78
N GLN A 194 -21.50 -26.85 3.68
CA GLN A 194 -20.27 -27.61 3.54
C GLN A 194 -19.07 -26.71 3.90
N LYS A 195 -18.19 -27.21 4.76
CA LYS A 195 -16.94 -26.56 5.15
C LYS A 195 -15.78 -27.21 4.43
N ALA A 196 -15.19 -26.50 3.47
CA ALA A 196 -13.89 -26.84 2.88
C ALA A 196 -12.78 -26.31 3.77
N GLN A 197 -11.97 -27.21 4.33
CA GLN A 197 -10.77 -26.89 5.09
C GLN A 197 -9.55 -27.16 4.25
N ILE A 198 -8.68 -26.17 4.16
CA ILE A 198 -7.50 -26.18 3.31
C ILE A 198 -6.30 -25.72 4.13
N GLU A 199 -5.22 -26.48 4.10
CA GLU A 199 -3.93 -26.09 4.66
C GLU A 199 -2.88 -26.14 3.56
N ILE A 200 -2.13 -25.04 3.40
CA ILE A 200 -1.01 -24.92 2.46
C ILE A 200 0.22 -24.50 3.23
N LYS A 201 1.28 -25.29 3.15
CA LYS A 201 2.59 -24.94 3.74
C LYS A 201 3.50 -24.30 2.70
N GLY A 202 4.43 -23.47 3.15
CA GLY A 202 5.37 -22.75 2.29
C GLY A 202 6.23 -23.67 1.42
N ASN A 203 6.57 -24.85 1.92
CA ASN A 203 7.34 -25.87 1.19
C ASN A 203 6.55 -26.56 0.07
N GLU A 204 5.21 -26.50 0.08
CA GLU A 204 4.37 -27.04 -0.99
C GLU A 204 4.26 -26.07 -2.19
N LEU A 205 4.49 -24.77 -1.98
CA LEU A 205 4.20 -23.72 -2.97
C LEU A 205 4.91 -23.90 -4.31
N VAL A 206 6.18 -24.33 -4.30
CA VAL A 206 6.94 -24.56 -5.54
C VAL A 206 6.34 -25.74 -6.33
N GLY A 207 5.93 -26.79 -5.62
CA GLY A 207 5.26 -27.95 -6.23
C GLY A 207 3.89 -27.58 -6.79
N LEU A 208 3.09 -26.83 -6.04
CA LEU A 208 1.78 -26.36 -6.48
C LEU A 208 1.88 -25.42 -7.69
N LEU A 209 2.86 -24.51 -7.72
CA LEU A 209 3.13 -23.67 -8.90
C LEU A 209 3.48 -24.52 -10.12
N LYS A 210 4.35 -25.52 -9.97
CA LYS A 210 4.70 -26.43 -11.07
C LYS A 210 3.47 -27.15 -11.60
N ALA A 211 2.64 -27.70 -10.71
CA ALA A 211 1.41 -28.41 -11.07
C ALA A 211 0.42 -27.48 -11.78
N PHE A 212 0.24 -26.26 -11.28
CA PHE A 212 -0.59 -25.23 -11.90
C PHE A 212 -0.16 -24.91 -13.34
N LEU A 213 1.13 -24.64 -13.55
CA LEU A 213 1.67 -24.36 -14.90
C LEU A 213 1.56 -25.58 -15.82
N THR A 214 1.72 -26.79 -15.28
CA THR A 214 1.55 -28.05 -16.02
C THR A 214 0.11 -28.22 -16.49
N ASN A 215 -0.87 -27.91 -15.63
CA ASN A 215 -2.29 -27.93 -15.99
C ASN A 215 -2.59 -26.90 -17.09
N ILE A 216 -2.08 -25.67 -16.95
CA ILE A 216 -2.20 -24.65 -18.00
C ILE A 216 -1.62 -25.14 -19.34
N LEU A 217 -0.45 -25.78 -19.33
CA LEU A 217 0.18 -26.29 -20.54
C LEU A 217 -0.69 -27.38 -21.22
N ALA A 218 -1.45 -28.15 -20.44
CA ALA A 218 -2.35 -29.18 -20.95
C ALA A 218 -3.70 -28.61 -21.44
N ASP A 219 -4.15 -27.46 -20.93
CA ASP A 219 -5.44 -26.84 -21.24
C ASP A 219 -5.41 -25.94 -22.48
N GLU A 220 -5.20 -26.54 -23.65
CA GLU A 220 -5.23 -25.82 -24.94
C GLU A 220 -6.52 -25.04 -25.14
N LYS A 221 -7.66 -25.70 -24.89
CA LYS A 221 -8.99 -25.14 -25.16
C LYS A 221 -9.26 -23.94 -24.26
N GLY A 222 -9.04 -24.07 -22.95
CA GLY A 222 -9.27 -22.99 -22.00
C GLY A 222 -8.35 -21.81 -22.24
N MET A 223 -7.08 -22.05 -22.60
CA MET A 223 -6.15 -20.97 -22.92
C MET A 223 -6.59 -20.20 -24.18
N LYS A 224 -6.96 -20.91 -25.25
CA LYS A 224 -7.46 -20.27 -26.49
C LYS A 224 -8.77 -19.51 -26.26
N GLU A 225 -9.66 -20.04 -25.42
CA GLU A 225 -10.90 -19.37 -25.03
C GLU A 225 -10.61 -18.06 -24.29
N LEU A 226 -9.73 -18.09 -23.27
CA LEU A 226 -9.32 -16.91 -22.52
C LEU A 226 -8.66 -15.86 -23.42
N LEU A 227 -7.71 -16.26 -24.27
CA LEU A 227 -7.04 -15.37 -25.22
C LEU A 227 -8.03 -14.74 -26.20
N GLY A 228 -9.03 -15.51 -26.65
CA GLY A 228 -10.09 -15.00 -27.52
C GLY A 228 -10.95 -13.92 -26.84
N GLN A 229 -11.24 -14.06 -25.55
CA GLN A 229 -11.99 -13.05 -24.80
C GLN A 229 -11.14 -11.81 -24.49
N LEU A 230 -9.85 -12.00 -24.16
CA LEU A 230 -8.89 -10.89 -24.03
C LEU A 230 -8.76 -10.10 -25.34
N TYR A 231 -8.71 -10.81 -26.48
CA TYR A 231 -8.70 -10.19 -27.80
C TYR A 231 -9.93 -9.30 -27.99
N ASP A 232 -11.13 -9.83 -27.76
CA ASP A 232 -12.39 -9.09 -27.96
C ASP A 232 -12.48 -7.84 -27.06
N ALA A 233 -11.94 -7.94 -25.84
CA ALA A 233 -11.98 -6.85 -24.88
C ALA A 233 -10.94 -5.75 -25.16
N LEU A 234 -9.70 -6.12 -25.50
CA LEU A 234 -8.56 -5.20 -25.51
C LEU A 234 -8.21 -4.67 -26.91
N VAL A 235 -8.36 -5.47 -27.96
CA VAL A 235 -7.96 -5.07 -29.33
C VAL A 235 -8.71 -3.83 -29.82
N PRO A 236 -10.03 -3.65 -29.59
CA PRO A 236 -10.72 -2.42 -29.96
C PRO A 236 -10.10 -1.17 -29.32
N ILE A 237 -9.71 -1.25 -28.04
CA ILE A 237 -9.10 -0.14 -27.29
C ILE A 237 -7.70 0.15 -27.84
N ILE A 238 -6.90 -0.88 -28.08
CA ILE A 238 -5.55 -0.75 -28.66
C ILE A 238 -5.62 -0.08 -30.04
N LYS A 239 -6.56 -0.51 -30.89
CA LYS A 239 -6.77 0.07 -32.23
C LYS A 239 -7.21 1.53 -32.18
N GLU A 240 -8.05 1.89 -31.23
CA GLU A 240 -8.48 3.28 -31.00
C GLU A 240 -7.28 4.16 -30.64
N GLU A 241 -6.41 3.71 -29.72
CA GLU A 241 -5.24 4.48 -29.31
C GLU A 241 -4.19 4.60 -30.40
N MET A 242 -3.91 3.52 -31.12
CA MET A 242 -2.93 3.54 -32.21
C MET A 242 -3.32 4.53 -33.31
N LYS A 243 -4.63 4.74 -33.53
CA LYS A 243 -5.15 5.78 -34.44
C LYS A 243 -5.01 7.19 -33.84
N ALA A 244 -5.15 7.33 -32.52
CA ALA A 244 -5.09 8.62 -31.83
C ALA A 244 -3.66 9.16 -31.65
N SER A 245 -2.63 8.29 -31.59
CA SER A 245 -1.21 8.67 -31.40
C SER A 245 -0.25 7.99 -32.38
N PRO A 246 -0.22 8.37 -33.68
CA PRO A 246 0.65 7.71 -34.67
C PRO A 246 2.16 7.92 -34.46
N SER A 247 2.58 8.92 -33.67
CA SER A 247 3.97 9.42 -33.66
C SER A 247 4.68 9.43 -32.30
N LYS A 248 4.08 8.90 -31.23
CA LYS A 248 4.71 8.91 -29.88
C LYS A 248 5.42 7.63 -29.48
N SER A 249 5.37 6.56 -30.28
CA SER A 249 5.91 5.26 -29.87
C SER A 249 7.43 5.15 -30.01
N GLY A 250 8.11 6.02 -30.78
CA GLY A 250 9.54 5.86 -31.05
C GLY A 250 9.91 4.53 -31.75
N LEU A 251 8.90 3.73 -32.11
CA LEU A 251 9.02 2.50 -32.87
C LEU A 251 9.07 2.85 -34.36
N SER A 252 9.89 2.15 -35.13
CA SER A 252 9.96 2.29 -36.59
C SER A 252 8.58 2.08 -37.22
N SER A 253 8.28 2.81 -38.29
CA SER A 253 6.99 2.80 -39.00
C SER A 253 6.50 1.44 -39.49
N GLU A 254 7.38 0.42 -39.55
CA GLU A 254 7.05 -0.92 -40.03
C GLU A 254 6.47 -1.84 -38.94
N LEU A 255 6.80 -1.62 -37.66
CA LEU A 255 6.34 -2.48 -36.57
C LEU A 255 4.85 -2.29 -36.22
N PRO A 256 4.29 -1.06 -36.22
CA PRO A 256 2.86 -0.83 -36.04
C PRO A 256 2.00 -1.51 -37.12
N ASP A 257 2.42 -1.46 -38.38
CA ASP A 257 1.67 -2.06 -39.49
C ASP A 257 1.67 -3.58 -39.44
N LEU A 258 2.83 -4.19 -39.13
CA LEU A 258 2.94 -5.63 -38.92
C LEU A 258 2.07 -6.08 -37.73
N MET A 259 2.13 -5.37 -36.60
CA MET A 259 1.30 -5.68 -35.44
C MET A 259 -0.19 -5.57 -35.76
N MET A 260 -0.61 -4.54 -36.49
CA MET A 260 -2.00 -4.36 -36.88
C MET A 260 -2.50 -5.49 -37.78
N ALA A 261 -1.66 -5.97 -38.72
CA ALA A 261 -1.99 -7.11 -39.57
C ALA A 261 -2.27 -8.40 -38.76
N TYR A 262 -1.54 -8.63 -37.66
CA TYR A 262 -1.83 -9.74 -36.74
C TYR A 262 -3.09 -9.49 -35.92
N LEU A 263 -3.29 -8.27 -35.40
CA LEU A 263 -4.45 -7.91 -34.59
C LEU A 263 -5.76 -7.81 -35.37
N ASP A 264 -5.72 -7.72 -36.70
CA ASP A 264 -6.92 -7.70 -37.55
C ASP A 264 -7.59 -9.07 -37.73
N ASN A 265 -6.88 -10.16 -37.43
CA ASN A 265 -7.42 -11.51 -37.50
C ASN A 265 -7.37 -12.19 -36.14
N LYS A 266 -8.53 -12.33 -35.50
CA LYS A 266 -8.69 -12.97 -34.18
C LYS A 266 -8.03 -14.34 -34.11
N THR A 267 -8.26 -15.19 -35.11
CA THR A 267 -7.71 -16.55 -35.12
C THR A 267 -6.19 -16.53 -35.17
N LEU A 268 -5.60 -15.72 -36.06
CA LEU A 268 -4.14 -15.58 -36.15
C LEU A 268 -3.54 -14.98 -34.87
N ALA A 269 -4.16 -13.94 -34.31
CA ALA A 269 -3.70 -13.33 -33.07
C ALA A 269 -3.71 -14.32 -31.90
N VAL A 270 -4.83 -15.04 -31.72
CA VAL A 270 -4.98 -16.03 -30.65
C VAL A 270 -3.99 -17.18 -30.83
N GLU A 271 -3.87 -17.75 -32.03
CA GLU A 271 -2.93 -18.86 -32.29
C GLU A 271 -1.47 -18.45 -32.11
N PHE A 272 -1.10 -17.24 -32.53
CA PHE A 272 0.25 -16.71 -32.35
C PHE A 272 0.60 -16.57 -30.87
N VAL A 273 -0.27 -15.92 -30.08
CA VAL A 273 -0.06 -15.74 -28.64
C VAL A 273 -0.06 -17.09 -27.91
N TYR A 274 -1.02 -17.97 -28.24
CA TYR A 274 -1.09 -19.33 -27.68
C TYR A 274 0.19 -20.12 -27.92
N THR A 275 0.65 -20.19 -29.18
CA THR A 275 1.85 -20.94 -29.55
C THR A 275 3.08 -20.39 -28.84
N THR A 276 3.18 -19.06 -28.71
CA THR A 276 4.29 -18.41 -28.01
C THR A 276 4.30 -18.76 -26.51
N ILE A 277 3.14 -18.69 -25.86
CA ILE A 277 2.98 -19.07 -24.44
C ILE A 277 3.31 -20.56 -24.26
N GLN A 278 2.79 -21.44 -25.12
CA GLN A 278 3.05 -22.87 -25.10
C GLN A 278 4.54 -23.20 -25.19
N GLN A 279 5.25 -22.63 -26.16
CA GLN A 279 6.69 -22.87 -26.33
C GLN A 279 7.49 -22.40 -25.11
N PHE A 280 7.16 -21.22 -24.58
CA PHE A 280 7.81 -20.69 -23.39
C PHE A 280 7.54 -21.56 -22.15
N LEU A 281 6.27 -21.88 -21.88
CA LEU A 281 5.87 -22.70 -20.74
C LEU A 281 6.47 -24.09 -20.81
N LYS A 282 6.46 -24.73 -21.98
CA LYS A 282 7.07 -26.05 -22.18
C LYS A 282 8.56 -26.01 -21.83
N LYS A 283 9.31 -25.06 -22.38
CA LYS A 283 10.73 -24.91 -22.07
C LYS A 283 10.98 -24.63 -20.59
N ALA A 284 10.16 -23.78 -19.97
CA ALA A 284 10.27 -23.45 -18.55
C ALA A 284 10.00 -24.68 -17.65
N LEU A 285 9.05 -25.54 -18.05
CA LEU A 285 8.69 -26.76 -17.33
C LEU A 285 9.72 -27.89 -17.52
N ASP A 286 10.28 -28.04 -18.72
CA ASP A 286 11.32 -29.03 -19.02
C ASP A 286 12.59 -28.82 -18.16
N GLU A 287 12.93 -27.55 -17.88
CA GLU A 287 14.08 -27.18 -17.06
C GLU A 287 13.71 -26.87 -15.59
N TRP A 288 12.45 -27.06 -15.19
CA TRP A 288 11.91 -26.55 -13.92
C TRP A 288 12.70 -27.00 -12.70
N ASP A 289 12.89 -28.31 -12.52
CA ASP A 289 13.49 -28.87 -11.31
C ASP A 289 14.94 -28.39 -11.14
N LYS A 290 15.68 -28.37 -12.25
CA LYS A 290 17.05 -27.85 -12.30
C LYS A 290 17.08 -26.35 -11.96
N ASN A 291 16.25 -25.55 -12.62
CA ASN A 291 16.22 -24.09 -12.44
C ASN A 291 15.77 -23.70 -11.03
N MET A 292 14.79 -24.40 -10.45
CA MET A 292 14.36 -24.17 -9.07
C MET A 292 15.43 -24.59 -8.07
N GLN A 293 16.10 -25.72 -8.26
CA GLN A 293 17.20 -26.14 -7.38
C GLN A 293 18.35 -25.11 -7.39
N GLU A 294 18.78 -24.66 -8.57
CA GLU A 294 19.80 -23.61 -8.72
C GLU A 294 19.33 -22.28 -8.09
N THR A 295 18.08 -21.89 -8.34
CA THR A 295 17.51 -20.65 -7.78
C THR A 295 17.50 -20.72 -6.25
N LEU A 296 16.87 -21.73 -5.65
CA LEU A 296 16.71 -21.87 -4.20
C LEU A 296 18.06 -22.02 -3.46
N SER A 297 19.03 -22.70 -4.07
CA SER A 297 20.38 -22.79 -3.51
C SER A 297 21.14 -21.45 -3.58
N SER A 298 20.91 -20.66 -4.62
CA SER A 298 21.52 -19.33 -4.80
C SER A 298 20.86 -18.21 -3.98
N VAL A 299 19.67 -18.44 -3.41
CA VAL A 299 19.02 -17.47 -2.53
C VAL A 299 19.82 -17.37 -1.22
N SER A 300 20.57 -16.28 -1.06
CA SER A 300 21.24 -15.94 0.20
C SER A 300 20.29 -15.31 1.22
N ASP A 301 19.11 -14.88 0.77
CA ASP A 301 18.10 -14.23 1.59
C ASP A 301 17.41 -15.26 2.51
N SER A 302 17.62 -15.12 3.82
CA SER A 302 17.04 -15.99 4.84
C SER A 302 15.52 -15.88 4.90
N GLN A 303 14.96 -14.72 4.56
CA GLN A 303 13.52 -14.46 4.62
C GLN A 303 12.78 -15.23 3.53
N VAL A 304 13.34 -15.27 2.32
CA VAL A 304 12.76 -16.05 1.21
C VAL A 304 12.79 -17.55 1.52
N LYS A 305 13.89 -18.04 2.11
CA LYS A 305 13.99 -19.45 2.52
C LYS A 305 13.01 -19.81 3.63
N ALA A 306 12.82 -18.92 4.61
CA ALA A 306 11.83 -19.14 5.65
C ALA A 306 10.40 -19.08 5.11
N PHE A 307 10.12 -18.18 4.17
CA PHE A 307 8.83 -18.12 3.49
C PHE A 307 8.47 -19.44 2.78
N LEU A 308 9.44 -20.08 2.12
CA LEU A 308 9.26 -21.37 1.42
C LEU A 308 9.44 -22.60 2.33
N SER A 309 9.43 -22.43 3.66
CA SER A 309 9.53 -23.54 4.62
C SER A 309 8.16 -23.97 5.15
N ASP A 310 8.14 -25.05 5.91
CA ASP A 310 6.96 -25.53 6.64
C ASP A 310 6.51 -24.58 7.78
N LYS A 311 7.31 -23.56 8.11
CA LYS A 311 6.95 -22.51 9.08
C LYS A 311 5.97 -21.48 8.51
N THR A 312 5.90 -21.35 7.18
CA THR A 312 4.83 -20.59 6.54
C THR A 312 3.63 -21.49 6.39
N VAL A 313 2.51 -21.13 6.99
CA VAL A 313 1.29 -21.95 6.96
C VAL A 313 0.09 -21.05 6.70
N LEU A 314 -0.67 -21.36 5.66
CA LEU A 314 -1.98 -20.80 5.40
C LEU A 314 -3.04 -21.86 5.67
N LYS A 315 -3.95 -21.59 6.61
CA LYS A 315 -5.14 -22.40 6.86
C LYS A 315 -6.36 -21.61 6.44
N THR A 316 -7.26 -22.20 5.69
CA THR A 316 -8.51 -21.57 5.28
C THR A 316 -9.69 -22.52 5.50
N GLY A 317 -10.83 -21.94 5.84
CA GLY A 317 -12.11 -22.60 6.02
C GLY A 317 -13.17 -21.84 5.27
N PHE A 318 -13.65 -22.38 4.14
CA PHE A 318 -14.75 -21.83 3.36
C PHE A 318 -16.04 -22.55 3.71
N PHE A 319 -17.06 -21.80 4.12
CA PHE A 319 -18.38 -22.33 4.46
C PHE A 319 -19.35 -21.99 3.35
N ILE A 320 -19.85 -23.02 2.68
CA ILE A 320 -20.58 -22.90 1.43
C ILE A 320 -21.98 -23.47 1.64
N ASP A 321 -23.00 -22.67 1.35
CA ASP A 321 -24.39 -23.09 1.47
C ASP A 321 -24.86 -23.94 0.28
N THR A 322 -26.12 -24.39 0.33
CA THR A 322 -26.72 -25.23 -0.69
C THR A 322 -26.82 -24.57 -2.06
N ASP A 323 -26.83 -23.23 -2.11
CA ASP A 323 -26.84 -22.44 -3.35
C ASP A 323 -25.42 -22.18 -3.88
N LYS A 324 -24.41 -22.85 -3.29
CA LYS A 324 -22.99 -22.69 -3.59
C LYS A 324 -22.51 -21.26 -3.37
N GLN A 325 -23.04 -20.55 -2.37
CA GLN A 325 -22.52 -19.25 -1.96
C GLN A 325 -21.56 -19.42 -0.80
N ILE A 326 -20.41 -18.76 -0.84
CA ILE A 326 -19.52 -18.69 0.32
C ILE A 326 -20.15 -17.73 1.33
N ARG A 327 -20.58 -18.25 2.48
CA ARG A 327 -21.28 -17.48 3.52
C ARG A 327 -20.39 -17.07 4.66
N LYS A 328 -19.32 -17.82 4.89
CA LYS A 328 -18.32 -17.53 5.91
C LYS A 328 -16.93 -17.97 5.45
N VAL A 329 -15.92 -17.19 5.81
CA VAL A 329 -14.51 -17.52 5.57
C VAL A 329 -13.75 -17.31 6.87
N ASN A 330 -12.97 -18.31 7.26
CA ASN A 330 -11.95 -18.18 8.29
C ASN A 330 -10.60 -18.45 7.63
N ALA A 331 -9.62 -17.57 7.79
CA ALA A 331 -8.28 -17.77 7.30
C ALA A 331 -7.24 -17.42 8.36
N GLU A 332 -6.15 -18.17 8.39
CA GLU A 332 -5.03 -17.96 9.28
C GLU A 332 -3.73 -18.11 8.47
N LEU A 333 -2.94 -17.05 8.40
CA LEU A 333 -1.63 -17.05 7.74
C LEU A 333 -0.54 -16.79 8.77
N THR A 334 0.37 -17.74 8.94
CA THR A 334 1.59 -17.56 9.73
C THR A 334 2.77 -17.35 8.80
N LEU A 335 3.49 -16.24 8.98
CA LEU A 335 4.69 -15.88 8.23
C LEU A 335 5.89 -15.81 9.17
N PRO A 336 6.94 -16.62 8.99
CA PRO A 336 8.16 -16.50 9.78
C PRO A 336 8.91 -15.21 9.44
N ILE A 337 9.59 -14.63 10.42
CA ILE A 337 10.53 -13.51 10.25
C ILE A 337 11.92 -13.97 10.67
N THR A 338 12.91 -13.80 9.79
CA THR A 338 14.28 -14.27 10.04
C THR A 338 15.27 -13.19 10.45
N GLU A 339 14.87 -11.92 10.44
CA GLU A 339 15.74 -10.84 10.91
C GLU A 339 15.80 -10.82 12.45
N VAL A 340 16.95 -11.25 12.98
CA VAL A 340 17.24 -11.44 14.41
C VAL A 340 17.16 -10.13 15.21
N SER A 341 17.30 -8.97 14.57
CA SER A 341 17.29 -7.66 15.24
C SER A 341 15.92 -7.19 15.71
N ALA A 342 14.82 -7.79 15.24
CA ALA A 342 13.47 -7.29 15.56
C ALA A 342 12.85 -7.93 16.82
N GLY A 343 13.45 -8.99 17.37
CA GLY A 343 12.84 -9.77 18.46
C GLY A 343 11.48 -10.38 18.12
N VAL A 344 11.11 -10.38 16.84
CA VAL A 344 9.92 -11.00 16.27
C VAL A 344 10.32 -12.27 15.54
N SER A 345 9.63 -13.36 15.82
CA SER A 345 9.87 -14.67 15.21
C SER A 345 8.90 -14.98 14.06
N SER A 346 7.66 -14.49 14.16
CA SER A 346 6.65 -14.62 13.10
C SER A 346 5.55 -13.58 13.24
N LEU A 347 4.86 -13.34 12.13
CA LEU A 347 3.59 -12.62 12.08
C LEU A 347 2.48 -13.62 11.83
N LYS A 348 1.39 -13.48 12.57
CA LYS A 348 0.18 -14.26 12.37
C LYS A 348 -0.94 -13.33 11.97
N PHE A 349 -1.60 -13.63 10.86
CA PHE A 349 -2.78 -12.92 10.40
C PHE A 349 -3.99 -13.83 10.52
N THR A 350 -5.04 -13.37 11.17
CA THR A 350 -6.31 -14.08 11.27
C THR A 350 -7.40 -13.24 10.63
N TYR A 351 -8.05 -13.79 9.61
CA TYR A 351 -9.15 -13.16 8.90
C TYR A 351 -10.43 -13.94 9.11
N THR A 352 -11.51 -13.24 9.45
CA THR A 352 -12.85 -13.81 9.48
C THR A 352 -13.82 -12.95 8.70
N SER A 353 -14.79 -13.57 8.04
CA SER A 353 -15.89 -12.83 7.41
C SER A 353 -17.16 -13.66 7.37
N GLU A 354 -18.29 -12.98 7.45
CA GLU A 354 -19.64 -13.51 7.24
C GLU A 354 -20.37 -12.61 6.26
N ILE A 355 -21.15 -13.20 5.35
CA ILE A 355 -21.92 -12.47 4.34
C ILE A 355 -23.36 -13.01 4.26
N TRP A 356 -24.31 -12.09 4.16
CA TRP A 356 -25.75 -12.37 4.08
C TRP A 356 -26.44 -11.32 3.21
N ASN A 357 -27.75 -11.49 2.99
CA ASN A 357 -28.52 -10.63 2.10
C ASN A 357 -27.91 -10.48 0.69
N ILE A 358 -27.25 -11.54 0.21
CA ILE A 358 -26.61 -11.61 -1.10
C ILE A 358 -27.64 -11.35 -2.20
N ASN A 359 -27.34 -10.40 -3.08
CA ASN A 359 -28.19 -9.95 -4.20
C ASN A 359 -29.60 -9.53 -3.79
N LYS A 360 -29.80 -9.13 -2.51
CA LYS A 360 -31.03 -8.49 -2.02
C LYS A 360 -30.85 -6.97 -1.94
N PRO A 361 -31.94 -6.19 -1.86
CA PRO A 361 -31.83 -4.74 -1.67
C PRO A 361 -31.05 -4.40 -0.40
N VAL A 362 -29.97 -3.65 -0.56
CA VAL A 362 -29.10 -3.13 0.51
C VAL A 362 -28.89 -1.65 0.25
N THR A 363 -28.88 -0.83 1.30
CA THR A 363 -28.62 0.61 1.19
C THR A 363 -27.36 0.95 1.95
N ALA A 364 -26.36 1.48 1.23
CA ALA A 364 -25.12 1.94 1.84
C ALA A 364 -25.35 3.25 2.61
N SER A 365 -24.82 3.33 3.84
CA SER A 365 -24.89 4.52 4.68
C SER A 365 -23.97 5.62 4.13
N VAL A 366 -24.41 6.88 4.13
CA VAL A 366 -23.58 8.04 3.74
C VAL A 366 -22.99 8.75 4.95
N ILE A 367 -21.80 9.34 4.78
CA ILE A 367 -21.17 10.21 5.77
C ILE A 367 -21.59 11.65 5.50
N ASP A 368 -22.05 12.37 6.52
CA ASP A 368 -22.42 13.79 6.38
C ASP A 368 -21.18 14.64 6.10
N THR A 369 -21.21 15.34 4.97
CA THR A 369 -20.12 16.21 4.49
C THR A 369 -20.54 17.69 4.43
N SER A 370 -21.72 18.03 4.95
CA SER A 370 -22.27 19.40 4.92
C SER A 370 -21.38 20.42 5.66
N GLY A 371 -20.67 20.00 6.70
CA GLY A 371 -19.66 20.80 7.43
C GLY A 371 -18.32 21.00 6.69
N GLY A 372 -18.22 20.51 5.45
CA GLY A 372 -17.01 20.48 4.63
C GLY A 372 -16.15 19.25 4.88
N VAL A 373 -15.09 19.09 4.07
CA VAL A 373 -14.21 17.91 4.06
C VAL A 373 -12.75 18.31 3.98
N PHE A 374 -11.85 17.41 4.36
CA PHE A 374 -10.42 17.52 4.03
C PHE A 374 -10.11 16.66 2.82
N ASN A 375 -9.65 17.29 1.73
CA ASN A 375 -9.22 16.58 0.54
C ASN A 375 -7.77 16.12 0.70
N LEU A 376 -7.54 14.80 0.63
CA LEU A 376 -6.23 14.20 0.82
C LEU A 376 -5.40 14.11 -0.48
N SER A 377 -5.98 14.39 -1.65
CA SER A 377 -5.33 14.25 -2.96
C SER A 377 -4.16 15.21 -3.23
N GLY A 378 -3.72 15.99 -2.22
CA GLY A 378 -2.58 16.90 -2.28
C GLY A 378 -1.78 16.99 -0.98
N ILE A 379 -1.94 16.02 -0.07
CA ILE A 379 -1.09 15.97 1.13
C ILE A 379 0.33 15.68 0.69
N SER A 380 1.24 16.63 0.90
CA SER A 380 2.65 16.44 0.65
C SER A 380 3.21 15.39 1.61
N THR A 381 4.31 14.76 1.23
CA THR A 381 5.04 13.73 2.01
C THR A 381 5.59 14.22 3.37
N ASN A 382 5.27 15.44 3.79
CA ASN A 382 5.58 15.93 5.13
C ASN A 382 4.51 15.38 6.10
N ASN A 383 4.78 14.15 6.57
CA ASN A 383 3.91 13.29 7.39
C ASN A 383 3.29 13.96 8.63
N ASP A 384 3.91 15.02 9.14
CA ASP A 384 3.52 15.69 10.37
C ASP A 384 2.40 16.72 10.15
N SER A 385 2.28 17.28 8.95
CA SER A 385 1.13 18.10 8.56
C SER A 385 -0.20 17.34 8.58
N PHE A 386 -0.16 16.01 8.53
CA PHE A 386 -1.35 15.16 8.61
C PHE A 386 -2.03 15.23 9.98
N LEU A 387 -1.24 15.34 11.05
CA LEU A 387 -1.76 15.40 12.43
C LEU A 387 -2.68 16.60 12.69
N LYS A 388 -2.58 17.68 11.89
CA LYS A 388 -3.42 18.88 12.06
C LYS A 388 -4.91 18.62 11.81
N TYR A 389 -5.24 17.58 11.05
CA TYR A 389 -6.61 17.22 10.72
C TYR A 389 -7.35 16.55 11.88
N PHE A 390 -6.65 16.25 12.98
CA PHE A 390 -7.18 15.52 14.12
C PHE A 390 -7.13 16.36 15.40
N ASN A 391 -8.03 16.06 16.34
CA ASN A 391 -8.06 16.64 17.68
C ASN A 391 -6.93 16.05 18.53
N LYS A 392 -6.19 16.91 19.25
CA LYS A 392 -5.00 16.50 20.03
C LYS A 392 -5.30 15.50 21.14
N GLU A 393 -6.53 15.51 21.65
CA GLU A 393 -7.01 14.61 22.71
C GLU A 393 -7.51 13.25 22.19
N SER A 394 -7.55 13.04 20.87
CA SER A 394 -8.05 11.80 20.31
C SER A 394 -7.08 10.64 20.45
N THR A 395 -7.63 9.43 20.55
CA THR A 395 -6.85 8.19 20.59
C THR A 395 -6.11 8.03 19.27
N PHE A 396 -6.74 8.31 18.12
CA PHE A 396 -6.07 8.22 16.83
C PHE A 396 -4.90 9.21 16.70
N TYR A 397 -5.05 10.44 17.18
CA TYR A 397 -3.95 11.42 17.16
C TYR A 397 -2.77 10.98 18.03
N SER A 398 -3.02 10.55 19.28
CA SER A 398 -1.96 10.06 20.16
C SER A 398 -1.30 8.79 19.62
N PHE A 399 -2.05 7.91 18.96
CA PHE A 399 -1.49 6.75 18.27
C PHE A 399 -0.50 7.15 17.17
N LEU A 400 -0.91 8.04 16.27
CA LEU A 400 -0.04 8.51 15.19
C LEU A 400 1.19 9.27 15.72
N ARG A 401 0.98 10.20 16.66
CA ARG A 401 2.03 11.09 17.17
C ARG A 401 2.96 10.36 18.14
N ASP A 402 2.42 9.69 19.14
CA ASP A 402 3.22 9.15 20.26
C ASP A 402 3.69 7.73 19.95
N ASP A 403 2.85 6.90 19.34
CA ASP A 403 3.19 5.50 19.10
C ASP A 403 3.94 5.30 17.79
N LEU A 404 3.37 5.75 16.68
CA LEU A 404 4.02 5.69 15.36
C LEU A 404 5.07 6.77 15.14
N LYS A 405 5.16 7.76 16.04
CA LYS A 405 6.14 8.85 15.99
C LYS A 405 6.19 9.56 14.62
N ILE A 406 5.04 9.73 13.94
CA ILE A 406 5.02 10.29 12.57
C ILE A 406 5.46 11.75 12.49
N ALA A 407 5.49 12.43 13.64
CA ALA A 407 5.98 13.80 13.78
C ALA A 407 7.48 13.88 14.11
N LYS A 408 8.12 12.76 14.49
CA LYS A 408 9.52 12.76 14.89
C LYS A 408 10.40 13.20 13.72
N LYS A 409 11.33 14.10 14.00
CA LYS A 409 12.33 14.57 13.03
C LYS A 409 13.71 14.27 13.56
N ASP A 410 14.56 13.75 12.69
CA ASP A 410 15.99 13.57 12.94
C ASP A 410 16.74 14.06 11.70
N ILE A 411 17.47 15.16 11.84
CA ILE A 411 18.19 15.80 10.74
C ILE A 411 19.65 15.95 11.16
N HIS A 412 20.54 15.32 10.39
CA HIS A 412 21.98 15.52 10.49
C HIS A 412 22.45 16.44 9.37
N LEU A 413 23.19 17.48 9.73
CA LEU A 413 23.77 18.46 8.81
C LEU A 413 25.28 18.49 9.01
N LEU A 414 26.02 18.60 7.90
CA LEU A 414 27.44 18.92 7.93
C LEU A 414 27.60 20.41 7.67
N MET A 415 28.41 21.08 8.51
CA MET A 415 28.64 22.51 8.42
C MET A 415 29.94 22.79 7.66
N SER A 416 29.87 23.62 6.64
CA SER A 416 31.08 24.12 5.99
C SER A 416 31.80 25.14 6.88
N GLN A 417 33.13 25.03 6.95
CA GLN A 417 34.01 25.93 7.69
C GLN A 417 34.58 26.96 6.71
N GLY A 418 34.16 28.23 6.82
CA GLY A 418 34.70 29.35 6.06
C GLY A 418 33.92 29.75 4.80
N SER A 419 34.28 30.93 4.27
CA SER A 419 33.72 31.58 3.08
C SER A 419 34.29 30.99 1.78
N ASP A 420 34.40 29.66 1.69
CA ASP A 420 34.94 29.03 0.49
C ASP A 420 33.84 28.98 -0.58
N ASP A 421 33.74 30.07 -1.35
CA ASP A 421 32.80 30.25 -2.46
C ASP A 421 33.10 29.32 -3.68
N ASN A 422 33.97 28.32 -3.51
CA ASN A 422 34.42 27.40 -4.56
C ASN A 422 33.47 26.21 -4.84
N TYR A 423 32.33 26.09 -4.13
CA TYR A 423 31.27 25.14 -4.51
C TYR A 423 30.28 25.81 -5.46
N GLU A 424 30.68 25.98 -6.73
CA GLU A 424 29.85 26.54 -7.82
C GLU A 424 28.53 25.77 -8.05
N PHE A 425 28.37 24.57 -7.48
CA PHE A 425 27.22 23.69 -7.74
C PHE A 425 26.22 23.51 -6.59
N ASP A 426 26.47 24.06 -5.39
CA ASP A 426 25.46 24.01 -4.31
C ASP A 426 25.62 25.13 -3.29
N SER A 427 25.05 26.29 -3.64
CA SER A 427 25.04 27.51 -2.86
C SER A 427 24.06 27.53 -1.67
N SER A 428 23.47 26.37 -1.33
CA SER A 428 22.47 26.21 -0.26
C SER A 428 23.00 25.44 0.96
N HIS A 429 24.32 25.24 1.08
CA HIS A 429 24.91 24.50 2.19
C HIS A 429 24.90 25.28 3.51
N PRO A 430 24.54 24.64 4.64
CA PRO A 430 24.75 25.21 5.97
C PRO A 430 26.23 25.54 6.22
N PHE A 431 26.52 26.65 6.88
CA PHE A 431 27.90 27.11 7.15
C PHE A 431 28.00 27.79 8.51
N ILE A 432 29.23 27.97 9.01
CA ILE A 432 29.49 28.78 10.22
C ILE A 432 30.01 30.15 9.78
N ASN A 433 29.35 31.22 10.22
CA ASN A 433 29.72 32.59 9.87
C ASN A 433 30.90 33.13 10.70
N GLU A 434 31.34 34.35 10.41
CA GLU A 434 32.45 35.02 11.12
C GLU A 434 32.20 35.17 12.63
N ASP A 435 30.93 35.33 13.03
CA ASP A 435 30.50 35.40 14.43
C ASP A 435 30.44 34.02 15.13
N GLN A 436 30.93 32.94 14.50
CA GLN A 436 30.84 31.55 14.98
C GLN A 436 29.40 31.03 15.13
N VAL A 437 28.46 31.58 14.37
CA VAL A 437 27.05 31.16 14.35
C VAL A 437 26.82 30.22 13.17
N SER A 438 26.20 29.07 13.44
CA SER A 438 25.73 28.15 12.40
C SER A 438 24.53 28.76 11.66
N MET A 439 24.69 28.96 10.36
CA MET A 439 23.70 29.54 9.45
C MET A 439 23.14 28.47 8.51
N VAL A 440 21.85 28.53 8.22
CA VAL A 440 21.15 27.54 7.37
C VAL A 440 20.09 28.23 6.52
N PRO A 441 19.82 27.78 5.27
CA PRO A 441 18.72 28.32 4.50
C PRO A 441 17.39 28.07 5.21
N VAL A 442 16.63 29.14 5.47
CA VAL A 442 15.43 29.08 6.30
C VAL A 442 14.37 28.12 5.75
N ARG A 443 14.17 28.11 4.42
CA ARG A 443 13.21 27.20 3.76
C ARG A 443 13.64 25.75 3.90
N PHE A 444 14.91 25.45 3.62
CA PHE A 444 15.47 24.12 3.69
C PHE A 444 15.24 23.47 5.06
N ILE A 445 15.59 24.17 6.14
CA ILE A 445 15.45 23.60 7.48
C ILE A 445 14.00 23.59 7.95
N SER A 446 13.26 24.68 7.75
CA SER A 446 11.91 24.81 8.28
C SER A 446 10.95 23.80 7.62
N GLU A 447 11.04 23.61 6.31
CA GLU A 447 10.17 22.66 5.60
C GLU A 447 10.49 21.21 5.95
N ARG A 448 11.76 20.85 6.16
CA ARG A 448 12.14 19.52 6.69
C ARG A 448 11.61 19.27 8.10
N LEU A 449 11.54 20.33 8.91
CA LEU A 449 10.94 20.31 10.25
C LEU A 449 9.41 20.43 10.25
N GLY A 450 8.78 20.49 9.07
CA GLY A 450 7.32 20.51 8.89
C GLY A 450 6.65 21.89 8.86
N ALA A 451 7.43 22.96 8.93
CA ALA A 451 6.92 24.32 8.91
C ALA A 451 6.86 24.89 7.47
N GLN A 452 5.86 25.72 7.20
CA GLN A 452 5.73 26.44 5.93
C GLN A 452 6.52 27.74 5.96
N VAL A 453 7.13 28.11 4.84
CA VAL A 453 7.89 29.36 4.71
C VAL A 453 7.32 30.25 3.61
N LYS A 454 6.97 31.49 3.96
CA LYS A 454 6.55 32.54 3.03
C LYS A 454 7.53 33.69 3.04
N TRP A 455 7.80 34.24 1.86
CA TRP A 455 8.63 35.42 1.67
C TRP A 455 7.76 36.60 1.22
N ASN A 456 7.91 37.75 1.87
CA ASN A 456 7.35 39.02 1.44
C ASN A 456 8.49 39.94 1.01
N ALA A 457 8.55 40.26 -0.28
CA ALA A 457 9.61 41.08 -0.85
C ALA A 457 9.53 42.55 -0.41
N ASP A 458 8.33 43.09 -0.25
CA ASP A 458 8.10 44.51 0.08
C ASP A 458 8.56 44.83 1.50
N SER A 459 8.19 43.97 2.46
CA SER A 459 8.61 44.12 3.86
C SER A 459 9.95 43.45 4.16
N LYS A 460 10.54 42.73 3.19
CA LYS A 460 11.74 41.90 3.37
C LYS A 460 11.61 40.91 4.53
N GLN A 461 10.42 40.35 4.71
CA GLN A 461 10.08 39.46 5.81
C GLN A 461 9.94 38.01 5.36
N ILE A 462 10.42 37.12 6.22
CA ILE A 462 10.25 35.68 6.14
C ILE A 462 9.26 35.29 7.23
N THR A 463 8.13 34.70 6.85
CA THR A 463 7.16 34.13 7.78
C THR A 463 7.31 32.62 7.77
N VAL A 464 7.70 32.04 8.90
CA VAL A 464 7.72 30.60 9.13
C VAL A 464 6.53 30.24 10.01
N ARG A 465 5.71 29.27 9.58
CA ARG A 465 4.53 28.82 10.32
C ARG A 465 4.57 27.32 10.54
N ASP A 466 4.59 26.92 11.81
CA ASP A 466 4.44 25.53 12.23
C ASP A 466 2.99 25.26 12.62
N GLU A 467 2.29 24.46 11.81
CA GLU A 467 0.87 24.17 12.04
C GLU A 467 0.65 23.18 13.21
N LEU A 468 1.69 22.43 13.64
CA LEU A 468 1.58 21.50 14.76
C LEU A 468 1.54 22.21 16.11
N SER A 469 2.46 23.17 16.29
CA SER A 469 2.55 24.01 17.49
C SER A 469 1.73 25.30 17.39
N ASP A 470 1.17 25.61 16.23
CA ASP A 470 0.55 26.90 15.87
C ASP A 470 1.49 28.10 16.10
N LYS A 471 2.79 27.87 15.94
CA LYS A 471 3.82 28.90 16.12
C LYS A 471 4.06 29.66 14.82
N THR A 472 4.12 30.98 14.92
CA THR A 472 4.48 31.89 13.83
C THR A 472 5.76 32.64 14.17
N ILE A 473 6.76 32.54 13.30
CA ILE A 473 8.05 33.21 13.42
C ILE A 473 8.19 34.18 12.25
N ILE A 474 8.45 35.45 12.53
CA ILE A 474 8.70 36.47 11.51
C ILE A 474 10.14 36.97 11.67
N LEU A 475 10.92 36.76 10.62
CA LEU A 475 12.29 37.22 10.50
C LEU A 475 12.34 38.34 9.48
N THR A 476 13.16 39.36 9.72
CA THR A 476 13.37 40.45 8.77
C THR A 476 14.84 40.45 8.34
N LEU A 477 15.11 40.56 7.04
CA LEU A 477 16.49 40.63 6.55
C LEU A 477 17.27 41.74 7.26
N ASN A 478 18.52 41.43 7.64
CA ASN A 478 19.45 42.34 8.31
C ASN A 478 18.97 42.89 9.67
N SER A 479 17.92 42.33 10.27
CA SER A 479 17.48 42.66 11.64
C SER A 479 17.97 41.62 12.64
N LYS A 480 18.48 42.06 13.79
CA LYS A 480 18.79 41.15 14.92
C LYS A 480 17.55 40.80 15.74
N THR A 481 16.40 41.40 15.48
CA THR A 481 15.15 41.12 16.19
C THR A 481 14.18 40.40 15.27
N ALA A 482 13.71 39.24 15.72
CA ALA A 482 12.61 38.47 15.15
C ALA A 482 11.34 38.65 15.98
N SER A 483 10.18 38.26 15.45
CA SER A 483 8.94 38.15 16.21
C SER A 483 8.51 36.68 16.28
N VAL A 484 8.22 36.19 17.48
CA VAL A 484 7.68 34.84 17.72
C VAL A 484 6.32 35.01 18.38
N ASN A 485 5.25 34.59 17.69
CA ASN A 485 3.86 34.79 18.10
C ASN A 485 3.55 36.26 18.51
N GLY A 486 4.15 37.22 17.80
CA GLY A 486 3.99 38.66 18.07
C GLY A 486 5.00 39.24 19.06
N SER A 487 5.69 38.41 19.85
CA SER A 487 6.68 38.86 20.83
C SER A 487 8.08 39.01 20.23
N PRO A 488 8.81 40.10 20.50
CA PRO A 488 10.17 40.29 19.98
C PRO A 488 11.17 39.33 20.64
N VAL A 489 12.07 38.75 19.84
CA VAL A 489 13.14 37.84 20.28
C VAL A 489 14.44 38.21 19.57
N GLN A 490 15.56 38.25 20.30
CA GLN A 490 16.87 38.56 19.73
C GLN A 490 17.51 37.34 19.04
N LEU A 491 18.28 37.62 17.99
CA LEU A 491 19.01 36.66 17.19
C LEU A 491 20.52 36.80 17.44
N ASP A 492 21.20 35.67 17.48
CA ASP A 492 22.67 35.63 17.60
C ASP A 492 23.35 36.24 16.36
N SER A 493 22.75 36.07 15.18
CA SER A 493 23.16 36.74 13.95
C SER A 493 21.95 37.15 13.11
N THR A 494 22.12 38.16 12.25
CA THR A 494 21.04 38.67 11.39
C THR A 494 20.72 37.68 10.27
N PRO A 495 19.45 37.56 9.83
CA PRO A 495 19.12 36.86 8.59
C PRO A 495 19.79 37.56 7.41
N ILE A 496 20.47 36.81 6.55
CA ILE A 496 21.19 37.34 5.38
C ILE A 496 20.68 36.69 4.09
N LEU A 497 20.74 37.42 2.99
CA LEU A 497 20.48 36.88 1.66
C LEU A 497 21.82 36.46 1.02
N LYS A 498 22.01 35.17 0.77
CA LYS A 498 23.19 34.61 0.11
C LYS A 498 22.74 33.68 -1.03
N HIS A 499 23.22 33.92 -2.25
CA HIS A 499 22.89 33.15 -3.46
C HIS A 499 21.38 32.91 -3.70
N GLY A 500 20.55 33.92 -3.46
CA GLY A 500 19.10 33.81 -3.66
C GLY A 500 18.34 33.08 -2.54
N SER A 501 19.04 32.58 -1.53
CA SER A 501 18.46 31.96 -0.33
C SER A 501 18.65 32.85 0.89
N THR A 502 17.63 32.91 1.75
CA THR A 502 17.79 33.57 3.06
C THR A 502 18.34 32.58 4.06
N PHE A 503 19.50 32.92 4.64
CA PHE A 503 20.13 32.17 5.71
C PHE A 503 19.80 32.78 7.06
N VAL A 504 19.53 31.92 8.05
CA VAL A 504 19.15 32.29 9.41
C VAL A 504 19.98 31.51 10.42
N PRO A 505 20.13 31.99 11.67
CA PRO A 505 20.74 31.20 12.72
C PRO A 505 19.99 29.88 12.92
N LEU A 506 20.70 28.76 12.71
CA LEU A 506 20.14 27.41 12.75
C LEU A 506 19.52 27.11 14.09
N ARG A 507 20.25 27.39 15.17
CA ARG A 507 19.78 27.12 16.53
C ARG A 507 18.48 27.86 16.83
N PHE A 508 18.41 29.15 16.50
CA PHE A 508 17.21 29.95 16.68
C PHE A 508 16.01 29.31 15.98
N ILE A 509 16.12 29.03 14.68
CA ILE A 509 14.95 28.53 13.93
C ILE A 509 14.53 27.14 14.43
N ALA A 510 15.48 26.25 14.69
CA ALA A 510 15.20 24.89 15.15
C ALA A 510 14.59 24.86 16.56
N GLU A 511 15.16 25.58 17.52
CA GLU A 511 14.65 25.64 18.89
C GLU A 511 13.30 26.34 18.96
N GLN A 512 13.09 27.39 18.16
CA GLN A 512 11.75 27.98 18.05
C GLN A 512 10.75 26.98 17.49
N LEU A 513 11.12 26.09 16.58
CA LEU A 513 10.25 25.01 16.10
C LEU A 513 10.13 23.82 17.08
N GLY A 514 10.69 23.93 18.29
CA GLY A 514 10.59 22.91 19.34
C GLY A 514 11.60 21.77 19.21
N CYS A 515 12.66 21.97 18.45
CA CYS A 515 13.71 20.97 18.27
C CYS A 515 14.85 21.16 19.29
N LYS A 516 15.58 20.08 19.56
CA LYS A 516 16.88 20.11 20.22
C LYS A 516 17.97 20.18 19.15
N VAL A 517 19.04 20.92 19.44
CA VAL A 517 20.18 21.09 18.52
C VAL A 517 21.47 20.77 19.25
N ASP A 518 22.13 19.72 18.79
CA ASP A 518 23.45 19.29 19.24
C ASP A 518 24.50 19.56 18.16
N PHE A 519 25.68 20.02 18.56
CA PHE A 519 26.78 20.31 17.64
C PHE A 519 28.02 19.52 18.04
N ASP A 520 28.50 18.67 17.12
CA ASP A 520 29.76 17.97 17.28
C ASP A 520 30.90 18.77 16.65
N THR A 521 31.70 19.37 17.51
CA THR A 521 32.87 20.18 17.13
C THR A 521 33.94 19.38 16.39
N LYS A 522 34.03 18.05 16.60
CA LYS A 522 35.05 17.20 15.96
C LYS A 522 34.72 16.95 14.50
N THR A 523 33.44 16.77 14.20
CA THR A 523 32.96 16.46 12.85
C THR A 523 32.36 17.68 12.15
N SER A 524 32.26 18.82 12.83
CA SER A 524 31.53 20.00 12.37
C SER A 524 30.11 19.65 11.93
N SER A 525 29.45 18.75 12.66
CA SER A 525 28.11 18.29 12.34
C SER A 525 27.08 18.82 13.34
N VAL A 526 25.87 19.09 12.86
CA VAL A 526 24.73 19.48 13.68
C VAL A 526 23.68 18.37 13.61
N THR A 527 23.21 17.92 14.76
CA THR A 527 22.07 17.03 14.88
C THR A 527 20.87 17.79 15.42
N ILE A 528 19.74 17.71 14.71
CA ILE A 528 18.49 18.38 15.07
C ILE A 528 17.43 17.31 15.28
N THR A 529 16.91 17.24 16.51
CA THR A 529 15.87 16.26 16.86
C THR A 529 14.60 16.94 17.33
N ARG A 530 13.46 16.46 16.86
CA ARG A 530 12.12 16.80 17.35
C ARG A 530 11.45 15.50 17.73
N GLU A 531 11.06 15.37 18.99
CA GLU A 531 10.32 14.20 19.48
C GLU A 531 8.83 14.27 19.10
#